data_AF-A0A7C5BMX3-F1
#
_entry.id   AF-A0A7C5BMX3-F1
#
_cell.length_a   1.000
_cell.length_b   1.000
_cell.length_c   1.000
_cell.angle_alpha   90.00
_cell.angle_beta   90.00
_cell.angle_gamma   90.00
#
_symmetry.space_group_name_H-M   'P 1'
#
loop_
_entity.id
_entity.type
_entity.pdbx_description
1 polymer ?
#
loop_
_entity_poly.entity_id
_entity_poly.type
_entity_poly.pdbx_seq_one_letter_code
_entity_poly.pdbx_strand_id
1 'polypeptide(L)' 'MIHETAIIDPAAVIADNVKIGPYSIIGADVEIGSGCEIESHVVIK' A
#
# COMPACT_ATOMS: atom_id res chain seq x y z
N MET A 1 0.47 8.44 3.74
CA MET A 1 -0.07 8.04 5.08
C MET A 1 -0.49 6.59 4.99
N ILE A 2 0.17 5.71 5.72
CA ILE A 2 -0.10 4.27 5.72
C ILE A 2 -0.78 3.95 7.06
N HIS A 3 -1.97 3.35 7.02
CA HIS A 3 -2.65 2.91 8.22
C HIS A 3 -1.83 1.80 8.91
N GLU A 4 -1.76 1.83 10.25
CA GLU A 4 -0.93 0.89 11.02
C GLU A 4 -1.30 -0.58 10.86
N THR A 5 -2.54 -0.87 10.45
CA THR A 5 -3.03 -2.23 10.19
C THR A 5 -2.82 -2.70 8.75
N ALA A 6 -2.27 -1.86 7.87
CA ALA A 6 -1.89 -2.29 6.53
C ALA A 6 -0.70 -3.25 6.60
N ILE A 7 -0.76 -4.32 5.80
CA ILE A 7 0.33 -5.30 5.69
C ILE A 7 1.03 -5.05 4.36
N ILE A 8 2.28 -4.63 4.42
CA ILE A 8 3.07 -4.27 3.26
C ILE A 8 4.31 -5.12 3.27
N ASP A 9 4.53 -5.86 2.19
CA ASP A 9 5.79 -6.57 2.00
C ASP A 9 6.94 -5.54 1.89
N PRO A 10 8.07 -5.74 2.59
CA PRO A 10 9.19 -4.79 2.58
C PRO A 10 9.85 -4.62 1.20
N ALA A 11 9.61 -5.52 0.24
CA ALA A 11 10.10 -5.37 -1.13
C ALA A 11 9.22 -4.44 -1.99
N ALA A 12 8.00 -4.11 -1.55
CA ALA A 12 7.11 -3.21 -2.28
C ALA A 12 7.71 -1.80 -2.39
N VAL A 13 7.53 -1.17 -3.56
CA VAL A 13 7.99 0.19 -3.83
C VAL A 13 6.81 1.15 -3.75
N ILE A 14 6.85 2.08 -2.79
CA ILE A 14 5.72 2.99 -2.50
C ILE A 14 6.23 4.43 -2.49
N ALA A 15 5.65 5.30 -3.31
CA ALA A 15 5.97 6.73 -3.31
C ALA A 15 5.51 7.45 -2.02
N ASP A 16 6.22 8.51 -1.62
CA ASP A 16 6.04 9.20 -0.33
C ASP A 16 4.61 9.72 -0.04
N ASN A 17 3.87 10.09 -1.09
CA ASN A 17 2.54 10.68 -0.99
C ASN A 17 1.38 9.69 -1.21
N VAL A 18 1.64 8.38 -1.16
CA VAL A 18 0.60 7.35 -1.24
C VAL A 18 -0.20 7.28 0.06
N LYS A 19 -1.50 7.03 -0.06
CA LYS A 19 -2.36 6.69 1.09
C LYS A 19 -2.76 5.23 1.02
N ILE A 20 -2.65 4.52 2.14
CA ILE A 20 -3.04 3.10 2.25
C ILE A 20 -3.96 2.95 3.44
N GLY A 21 -5.19 2.53 3.16
CA GLY A 21 -6.25 2.31 4.12
C GLY A 21 -6.02 1.07 5.01
N PRO A 22 -6.82 0.93 6.09
CA PRO A 22 -6.72 -0.18 7.02
C PRO A 22 -6.95 -1.54 6.34
N TYR A 23 -6.22 -2.54 6.83
CA TYR A 23 -6.34 -3.96 6.43
C TYR A 23 -6.04 -4.26 4.95
N SER A 24 -5.43 -3.32 4.23
CA SER A 24 -4.96 -3.54 2.87
C SER A 24 -3.65 -4.33 2.86
N ILE A 25 -3.45 -5.14 1.81
CA ILE A 25 -2.31 -6.04 1.65
C ILE A 25 -1.57 -5.71 0.34
N ILE A 26 -0.29 -5.37 0.45
CA ILE A 26 0.59 -5.06 -0.69
C ILE A 26 1.69 -6.12 -0.81
N GLY A 27 1.76 -6.79 -1.97
CA GLY A 27 2.74 -7.84 -2.28
C GLY A 27 4.15 -7.33 -2.60
N ALA A 28 5.11 -8.25 -2.61
CA ALA A 28 6.55 -7.97 -2.80
C ALA A 28 6.91 -7.30 -4.13
N ASP A 29 6.17 -7.61 -5.21
CA ASP A 29 6.46 -7.14 -6.57
C ASP A 29 5.61 -5.92 -6.98
N VAL A 30 4.97 -5.26 -6.01
CA VAL A 30 4.07 -4.13 -6.26
C VAL A 30 4.82 -2.80 -6.23
N GLU A 31 4.56 -1.97 -7.24
CA GLU A 31 4.96 -0.56 -7.28
C GLU A 31 3.72 0.34 -7.25
N ILE A 32 3.68 1.27 -6.29
CA ILE A 32 2.60 2.25 -6.14
C ILE A 32 3.14 3.66 -6.38
N GLY A 33 2.67 4.26 -7.47
CA GLY A 33 3.07 5.59 -7.90
C GLY A 33 2.52 6.74 -7.04
N SER A 34 3.10 7.91 -7.25
CA SER A 34 2.73 9.16 -6.57
C SER A 34 1.27 9.53 -6.80
N GLY A 35 0.56 9.90 -5.73
CA GLY A 35 -0.83 10.35 -5.77
C GLY A 35 -1.89 9.24 -5.72
N CYS A 36 -1.48 7.97 -5.64
CA CYS A 36 -2.41 6.86 -5.46
C CYS A 36 -3.03 6.84 -4.05
N GLU A 37 -4.29 6.40 -4.00
CA GLU A 37 -5.04 6.17 -2.77
C GLU A 37 -5.62 4.75 -2.81
N ILE A 38 -5.16 3.92 -1.88
CA ILE A 38 -5.60 2.53 -1.72
C ILE A 38 -6.59 2.50 -0.57
N GLU A 39 -7.84 2.17 -0.89
CA GLU A 39 -8.92 2.08 0.09
C GLU A 39 -8.77 0.86 1.00
N SER A 40 -9.65 0.76 2.00
CA SER A 40 -9.64 -0.31 3.00
C SER A 40 -9.88 -1.70 2.37
N HIS A 41 -9.23 -2.73 2.90
CA HIS A 41 -9.39 -4.14 2.48
C HIS A 41 -8.99 -4.46 1.02
N VAL A 42 -8.16 -3.63 0.39
CA VAL A 42 -7.65 -3.89 -0.96
C VAL A 42 -6.47 -4.87 -0.91
N VAL A 43 -6.41 -5.79 -1.89
CA VAL A 43 -5.28 -6.72 -2.05
C VAL A 43 -4.64 -6.50 -3.42
N ILE A 44 -3.35 -6.16 -3.43
CA ILE A 44 -2.55 -5.98 -4.65
C ILE A 44 -1.41 -7.01 -4.60
N LYS A 45 -1.27 -7.80 -5.67
CA LYS A 45 -0.25 -8.86 -5.80
C LYS A 45 0.75 -8.49 -6.87
#